data_AF-A0A9D5ZCT3-F1
#
_entry.id   AF-A0A9D5ZCT3-F1
#
_cell.length_a   1.000
_cell.length_b   1.000
_cell.length_c   1.000
_cell.angle_alpha   90.00
_cell.angle_beta   90.00
_cell.angle_gamma   90.00
#
_symmetry.space_group_name_H-M   'P 1'
#
loop_
_entity.id
_entity.type
_entity.pdbx_description
1 polymer ?
#
loop_
_entity_poly.entity_id
_entity_poly.type
_entity_poly.pdbx_seq_one_letter_code
_entity_poly.pdbx_strand_id
1 'polypeptide(L)'
;MTTIRQNHDLAEQLYQRAIAADPKNANILGNYAGFLLARKRKAEGLERLQAAFGLRLPQQRSLHLELLYYATIHAPDRYPEALSTLKRLIVDGVRSPGWDLSGHVAIAREHNDPRAELLAQLAAVISDGADPASLDRF
;
A
#
# COMPACT_ATOMS: atom_id res chain seq x y z
N MET A 1 21.72 16.24 12.44
CA MET A 1 20.48 15.76 11.77
C MET A 1 20.79 14.55 10.88
N THR A 2 21.04 13.37 11.46
CA THR A 2 21.45 12.15 10.70
C THR A 2 20.60 10.91 11.00
N THR A 3 19.77 10.93 12.04
CA THR A 3 19.12 9.73 12.59
C THR A 3 18.05 9.12 11.67
N ILE A 4 17.31 9.92 10.89
CA ILE A 4 16.20 9.42 10.05
C ILE A 4 16.72 8.65 8.84
N ARG A 5 17.81 9.11 8.19
CA ARG A 5 18.42 8.39 7.06
C ARG A 5 19.00 7.04 7.51
N GLN A 6 19.69 7.00 8.66
CA GLN A 6 20.29 5.77 9.18
C GLN A 6 19.26 4.68 9.49
N ASN A 7 18.07 5.04 10.01
CA ASN A 7 17.02 4.06 10.28
C ASN A 7 16.38 3.49 8.99
N HIS A 8 16.37 4.28 7.92
CA HIS A 8 15.82 3.85 6.64
C HIS A 8 16.73 2.82 5.95
N ASP A 9 18.04 3.04 6.01
CA ASP A 9 19.03 2.11 5.47
C ASP A 9 18.95 0.76 6.19
N LEU A 10 18.70 0.78 7.51
CA LEU A 10 18.52 -0.44 8.30
C LEU A 10 17.24 -1.20 7.93
N ALA A 11 16.11 -0.50 7.78
CA ALA A 11 14.84 -1.12 7.40
C ALA A 11 14.94 -1.79 6.02
N GLU A 12 15.61 -1.14 5.06
CA GLU A 12 15.84 -1.72 3.73
C GLU A 12 16.70 -2.99 3.78
N GLN A 13 17.79 -2.97 4.57
CA GLN A 13 18.62 -4.17 4.76
C GLN A 13 17.84 -5.34 5.36
N LEU A 14 16.92 -5.07 6.30
CA LEU A 14 16.07 -6.09 6.89
C LEU A 14 15.10 -6.69 5.85
N TYR A 15 14.48 -5.87 5.00
CA TYR A 15 13.65 -6.38 3.91
C TYR A 15 14.45 -7.23 2.93
N GLN A 16 15.64 -6.79 2.55
CA GLN A 16 16.51 -7.56 1.65
C GLN A 16 16.91 -8.92 2.25
N ARG A 17 17.28 -8.96 3.53
CA ARG A 17 17.57 -10.22 4.24
C ARG A 17 16.35 -11.13 4.33
N ALA A 18 15.18 -10.56 4.63
CA ALA A 18 13.93 -11.32 4.72
C ALA A 18 13.54 -11.93 3.36
N ILE A 19 13.70 -11.18 2.26
CA ILE A 19 13.49 -11.67 0.89
C ILE A 19 14.50 -12.76 0.52
N ALA A 20 15.76 -12.61 0.94
CA ALA A 20 16.77 -13.65 0.69
C ALA A 20 16.45 -14.96 1.44
N ALA A 21 15.87 -14.87 2.64
CA ALA A 21 15.47 -16.02 3.44
C ALA A 21 14.18 -16.69 2.90
N ASP A 22 13.18 -15.89 2.52
CA ASP A 22 11.92 -16.38 1.95
C ASP A 22 11.45 -15.48 0.79
N PRO A 23 11.90 -15.75 -0.45
CA PRO A 23 11.58 -14.91 -1.60
C PRO A 23 10.13 -15.04 -2.06
N LYS A 24 9.37 -16.01 -1.54
CA LYS A 24 7.96 -16.26 -1.90
C LYS A 24 6.99 -15.83 -0.80
N ASN A 25 7.45 -14.99 0.11
CA ASN A 25 6.59 -14.43 1.14
C ASN A 25 5.87 -13.17 0.65
N ALA A 26 4.56 -13.27 0.45
CA ALA A 26 3.75 -12.15 -0.03
C ALA A 26 3.76 -10.94 0.92
N ASN A 27 3.81 -11.15 2.25
CA ASN A 27 3.86 -10.06 3.21
C ASN A 27 5.18 -9.29 3.11
N ILE A 28 6.31 -10.00 3.04
CA ILE A 28 7.63 -9.35 2.92
C ILE A 28 7.69 -8.54 1.63
N LEU A 29 7.24 -9.11 0.51
CA LEU A 29 7.23 -8.43 -0.79
C LEU A 29 6.27 -7.22 -0.79
N GLY A 30 5.08 -7.38 -0.22
CA GLY A 30 4.08 -6.32 -0.12
C GLY A 30 4.52 -5.14 0.75
N ASN A 31 5.05 -5.44 1.93
CA ASN A 31 5.56 -4.43 2.86
C ASN A 31 6.75 -3.68 2.25
N TYR A 32 7.65 -4.40 1.59
CA TYR A 32 8.78 -3.77 0.93
C TYR A 32 8.35 -2.93 -0.28
N ALA A 33 7.33 -3.36 -1.03
CA ALA A 33 6.73 -2.56 -2.10
C ALA A 33 6.21 -1.21 -1.56
N GLY A 34 5.41 -1.24 -0.49
CA GLY A 34 4.90 -0.04 0.17
C GLY A 34 6.03 0.90 0.61
N PHE A 35 7.04 0.35 1.27
CA PHE A 35 8.23 1.08 1.74
C PHE A 35 9.00 1.80 0.60
N LEU A 36 9.17 1.15 -0.54
CA LEU A 36 9.85 1.72 -1.71
C LEU A 36 9.00 2.80 -2.40
N LEU A 37 7.70 2.53 -2.57
CA LEU A 37 6.76 3.46 -3.19
C LEU A 37 6.62 4.75 -2.37
N ALA A 38 6.52 4.66 -1.04
CA ALA A 38 6.48 5.81 -0.14
C ALA A 38 7.77 6.66 -0.20
N ARG A 39 8.89 6.09 -0.67
CA ARG A 39 10.16 6.80 -0.93
C ARG A 39 10.35 7.21 -2.39
N LYS A 40 9.29 7.18 -3.20
CA LYS A 40 9.32 7.54 -4.63
C LYS A 40 10.22 6.64 -5.48
N ARG A 41 10.60 5.45 -5.00
CA ARG A 41 11.32 4.41 -5.78
C ARG A 41 10.32 3.57 -6.55
N LYS A 42 9.65 4.22 -7.50
CA LYS A 42 8.47 3.69 -8.18
C LYS A 42 8.73 2.38 -8.92
N ALA A 43 9.80 2.31 -9.72
CA ALA A 43 10.12 1.13 -10.51
C ALA A 43 10.29 -0.12 -9.63
N GLU A 44 11.18 -0.04 -8.65
CA GLU A 44 11.47 -1.13 -7.71
C GLU A 44 10.25 -1.50 -6.87
N GLY A 45 9.51 -0.51 -6.37
CA GLY A 45 8.29 -0.75 -5.60
C GLY A 45 7.22 -1.48 -6.42
N LEU A 46 7.04 -1.13 -7.69
CA LEU A 46 6.08 -1.79 -8.57
C LEU A 46 6.49 -3.22 -8.95
N GLU A 47 7.79 -3.52 -9.06
CA GLU A 47 8.27 -4.90 -9.23
C GLU A 47 7.89 -5.77 -8.03
N ARG A 48 8.12 -5.28 -6.80
CA ARG A 48 7.76 -6.00 -5.57
C ARG A 48 6.26 -6.15 -5.41
N LEU A 49 5.49 -5.10 -5.75
CA LEU A 49 4.04 -5.13 -5.77
C LEU A 49 3.51 -6.21 -6.73
N GLN A 50 4.05 -6.26 -7.95
CA GLN A 50 3.68 -7.28 -8.93
C GLN A 50 4.00 -8.69 -8.42
N ALA A 51 5.19 -8.88 -7.84
CA ALA A 51 5.58 -10.17 -7.28
C ALA A 51 4.62 -10.61 -6.16
N ALA A 52 4.22 -9.70 -5.26
CA ALA A 52 3.28 -9.97 -4.19
C ALA A 52 1.89 -10.38 -4.72
N PHE A 53 1.35 -9.69 -5.73
CA PHE A 53 0.09 -10.08 -6.37
C PHE A 53 0.15 -11.47 -7.02
N GLY A 54 1.31 -11.86 -7.57
CA GLY A 54 1.51 -13.15 -8.21
C GLY A 54 1.44 -14.37 -7.28
N LEU A 55 1.55 -14.18 -5.95
CA LEU A 55 1.62 -15.26 -4.97
C LEU A 55 0.26 -15.75 -4.45
N ARG A 56 -0.85 -15.34 -5.08
CA ARG A 56 -2.25 -15.67 -4.72
C ARG A 56 -2.59 -15.28 -3.27
N LEU A 57 -3.29 -14.16 -3.13
CA LEU A 57 -3.63 -13.53 -1.86
C LEU A 57 -5.01 -13.85 -1.24
N PRO A 58 -5.88 -14.78 -1.72
CA PRO A 58 -7.28 -14.80 -1.32
C PRO A 58 -7.52 -15.08 0.18
N GLN A 59 -6.56 -15.72 0.85
CA GLN A 59 -6.60 -15.94 2.32
C GLN A 59 -6.13 -14.71 3.12
N GLN A 60 -5.35 -13.81 2.51
CA GLN A 60 -4.71 -12.66 3.16
C GLN A 60 -5.41 -11.36 2.76
N ARG A 61 -6.67 -11.20 3.19
CA ARG A 61 -7.54 -10.09 2.76
C ARG A 61 -6.99 -8.71 3.14
N SER A 62 -6.37 -8.56 4.32
CA SER A 62 -5.75 -7.29 4.75
C SER A 62 -4.53 -6.91 3.89
N LEU A 63 -3.61 -7.85 3.65
CA LEU A 63 -2.49 -7.61 2.73
C LEU A 63 -3.00 -7.26 1.33
N HIS A 64 -4.00 -8.00 0.82
CA HIS A 64 -4.57 -7.70 -0.49
C HIS A 64 -5.15 -6.28 -0.57
N LEU A 65 -5.84 -5.83 0.49
CA LEU A 65 -6.37 -4.47 0.62
C LEU A 65 -5.24 -3.42 0.53
N GLU A 66 -4.13 -3.61 1.24
CA GLU A 66 -2.98 -2.70 1.23
C GLU A 66 -2.35 -2.61 -0.17
N LEU A 67 -2.15 -3.75 -0.84
CA LEU A 67 -1.57 -3.77 -2.18
C LEU A 67 -2.46 -3.09 -3.22
N LEU A 68 -3.79 -3.27 -3.12
CA LEU A 68 -4.75 -2.57 -3.98
C LEU A 68 -4.71 -1.06 -3.74
N TYR A 69 -4.51 -0.62 -2.50
CA TYR A 69 -4.34 0.78 -2.17
C TYR A 69 -3.08 1.35 -2.83
N TYR A 70 -1.95 0.64 -2.76
CA TYR A 70 -0.72 1.02 -3.45
C TYR A 70 -0.89 1.11 -4.96
N ALA A 71 -1.51 0.08 -5.56
CA ALA A 71 -1.75 0.01 -6.99
C ALA A 71 -2.60 1.19 -7.48
N THR A 72 -3.62 1.58 -6.71
CA THR A 72 -4.52 2.70 -7.04
C THR A 72 -3.79 4.03 -7.24
N ILE A 73 -2.74 4.27 -6.44
CA ILE A 73 -1.96 5.51 -6.46
C ILE A 73 -0.81 5.40 -7.45
N HIS A 74 -0.08 4.30 -7.41
CA HIS A 74 1.23 4.21 -8.08
C HIS A 74 1.14 3.62 -9.48
N ALA A 75 0.11 2.84 -9.81
CA ALA A 75 -0.04 2.23 -11.12
C ALA A 75 -1.51 2.01 -11.54
N PRO A 76 -2.32 3.09 -11.61
CA PRO A 76 -3.74 2.98 -11.98
C PRO A 76 -3.94 2.39 -13.38
N ASP A 77 -3.04 2.67 -14.34
CA ASP A 77 -3.13 2.13 -15.71
C ASP A 77 -2.81 0.63 -15.77
N ARG A 78 -1.98 0.14 -14.83
CA ARG A 78 -1.57 -1.27 -14.75
C ARG A 78 -2.59 -2.12 -14.00
N TYR A 79 -3.31 -1.50 -13.07
CA TYR A 79 -4.29 -2.16 -12.22
C TYR A 79 -5.60 -1.35 -12.20
N PRO A 80 -6.32 -1.27 -13.33
CA PRO A 80 -7.50 -0.40 -13.46
C PRO A 80 -8.64 -0.76 -12.50
N GLU A 81 -8.73 -2.03 -12.09
CA GLU A 81 -9.74 -2.52 -11.14
C GLU A 81 -9.32 -2.38 -9.67
N ALA A 82 -8.13 -1.83 -9.39
CA ALA A 82 -7.61 -1.78 -8.02
C ALA A 82 -8.53 -0.98 -7.09
N LEU A 83 -8.97 0.20 -7.53
CA LEU A 83 -9.82 1.08 -6.73
C LEU A 83 -11.20 0.47 -6.47
N SER A 84 -11.85 -0.10 -7.50
CA SER A 84 -13.18 -0.70 -7.34
C SER A 84 -13.13 -1.95 -6.45
N THR A 85 -12.07 -2.75 -6.55
CA THR A 85 -11.85 -3.92 -5.70
C THR A 85 -11.52 -3.53 -4.27
N LEU A 86 -10.67 -2.51 -4.06
CA LEU A 86 -10.36 -1.94 -2.76
C LEU A 86 -11.63 -1.50 -2.03
N LYS A 87 -12.49 -0.70 -2.70
CA LYS A 87 -13.75 -0.23 -2.13
C LYS A 87 -14.65 -1.39 -1.70
N ARG A 88 -14.74 -2.45 -2.51
CA ARG A 88 -15.53 -3.64 -2.18
C ARG A 88 -15.02 -4.33 -0.92
N LEU A 89 -13.71 -4.50 -0.77
CA LEU A 89 -13.13 -5.08 0.44
C LEU A 89 -13.41 -4.23 1.68
N ILE A 90 -13.39 -2.90 1.54
CA ILE A 90 -13.76 -1.98 2.62
C ILE A 90 -15.23 -2.15 3.02
N VAL A 91 -16.14 -2.26 2.05
CA VAL A 91 -17.57 -2.53 2.28
C VAL A 91 -17.78 -3.90 2.96
N ASP A 92 -17.01 -4.91 2.55
CA ASP A 92 -16.99 -6.24 3.20
C ASP A 92 -16.38 -6.23 4.63
N GLY A 93 -15.98 -5.06 5.15
CA GLY A 93 -15.44 -4.92 6.50
C GLY A 93 -13.94 -5.22 6.63
N VAL A 94 -13.21 -5.41 5.53
CA VAL A 94 -11.76 -5.67 5.59
C VAL A 94 -11.02 -4.38 5.96
N ARG A 95 -10.08 -4.49 6.91
CA ARG A 95 -9.26 -3.39 7.42
C ARG A 95 -7.80 -3.82 7.57
N SER A 96 -6.92 -2.86 7.76
CA SER A 96 -5.53 -3.10 8.21
C SER A 96 -5.17 -2.14 9.35
N PRO A 97 -5.61 -2.45 10.58
CA PRO A 97 -5.42 -1.57 11.73
C PRO A 97 -3.93 -1.25 11.98
N GLY A 98 -3.61 0.04 12.09
CA GLY A 98 -2.26 0.52 12.38
C GLY A 98 -1.30 0.52 11.18
N TRP A 99 -1.77 0.19 9.97
CA TRP A 99 -0.96 0.27 8.77
C TRP A 99 -0.80 1.73 8.31
N ASP A 100 0.43 2.22 8.14
CA ASP A 100 0.66 3.60 7.74
C ASP A 100 0.55 3.78 6.21
N LEU A 101 -0.45 4.56 5.80
CA LEU A 101 -0.70 4.92 4.40
C LEU A 101 -0.40 6.40 4.09
N SER A 102 0.02 7.18 5.09
CA SER A 102 0.18 8.63 5.00
C SER A 102 1.19 9.05 3.92
N GLY A 103 2.30 8.32 3.80
CA GLY A 103 3.32 8.57 2.78
C GLY A 103 2.78 8.45 1.35
N HIS A 104 1.83 7.56 1.11
CA HIS A 104 1.22 7.39 -0.21
C HIS A 104 0.19 8.49 -0.50
N VAL A 105 -0.57 8.93 0.51
CA VAL A 105 -1.48 10.09 0.41
C VAL A 105 -0.69 11.36 0.08
N ALA A 106 0.46 11.56 0.74
CA ALA A 106 1.34 12.70 0.48
C ALA A 106 1.80 12.72 -0.99
N ILE A 107 2.17 11.56 -1.55
CA ILE A 107 2.55 11.44 -2.96
C ILE A 107 1.36 11.77 -3.89
N ALA A 108 0.15 11.28 -3.58
CA ALA A 108 -1.03 11.58 -4.38
C ALA A 108 -1.32 13.10 -4.42
N ARG A 109 -1.22 13.77 -3.26
CA ARG A 109 -1.37 15.23 -3.15
C ARG A 109 -0.27 15.98 -3.90
N GLU A 110 0.99 15.56 -3.78
CA GLU A 110 2.13 16.17 -4.48
C GLU A 110 1.98 16.10 -6.00
N HIS A 111 1.44 15.00 -6.52
CA HIS A 111 1.16 14.85 -7.95
C HIS A 111 -0.14 15.54 -8.41
N ASN A 112 -0.85 16.25 -7.53
CA ASN A 112 -2.16 16.83 -7.78
C ASN A 112 -3.17 15.79 -8.32
N ASP A 113 -3.13 14.56 -7.80
CA ASP A 113 -4.12 13.55 -8.15
C ASP A 113 -5.51 14.06 -7.72
N PRO A 114 -6.50 14.18 -8.64
CA PRO A 114 -7.83 14.67 -8.30
C PRO A 114 -8.55 13.78 -7.27
N ARG A 115 -8.06 12.56 -7.07
CA ARG A 115 -8.58 11.58 -6.09
C ARG A 115 -7.90 11.69 -4.73
N ALA A 116 -6.96 12.62 -4.52
CA ALA A 116 -6.12 12.67 -3.32
C ALA A 116 -6.91 12.68 -2.00
N GLU A 117 -8.00 13.43 -1.93
CA GLU A 117 -8.83 13.48 -0.71
C GLU A 117 -9.65 12.20 -0.52
N LEU A 118 -10.15 11.60 -1.60
CA LEU A 118 -10.78 10.28 -1.53
C LEU A 118 -9.77 9.23 -1.03
N LEU A 119 -8.53 9.26 -1.54
CA LEU A 119 -7.47 8.35 -1.11
C LEU A 119 -7.13 8.55 0.37
N ALA A 120 -7.11 9.79 0.85
CA ALA A 120 -6.90 10.10 2.27
C ALA A 120 -8.01 9.51 3.16
N GLN A 121 -9.27 9.62 2.74
CA GLN A 121 -10.40 9.03 3.47
C GLN A 121 -10.35 7.50 3.46
N LEU A 122 -10.03 6.90 2.31
CA LEU A 122 -9.83 5.45 2.19
C LEU A 122 -8.70 4.98 3.11
N ALA A 123 -7.59 5.73 3.20
CA ALA A 123 -6.52 5.42 4.12
C ALA A 123 -6.99 5.43 5.59
N ALA A 124 -7.71 6.47 6.02
CA ALA A 124 -8.25 6.53 7.38
C ALA A 124 -9.20 5.35 7.69
N VAL A 125 -10.06 4.99 6.74
CA VAL A 125 -10.93 3.82 6.90
C VAL A 125 -10.13 2.54 7.02
N ILE A 126 -9.12 2.32 6.17
CA ILE A 126 -8.27 1.12 6.19
C ILE A 126 -7.48 1.01 7.50
N SER A 127 -6.83 2.11 7.92
CA SER A 127 -5.82 2.14 8.98
C SER A 127 -6.40 2.32 10.38
N ASP A 128 -7.41 3.18 10.52
CA ASP A 128 -7.95 3.58 11.83
C ASP A 128 -9.32 2.94 12.09
N GLY A 129 -9.83 2.16 11.14
CA GLY A 129 -11.15 1.55 11.24
C GLY A 129 -12.28 2.59 11.22
N ALA A 130 -12.04 3.78 10.66
CA ALA A 130 -13.07 4.79 10.49
C ALA A 130 -14.30 4.19 9.77
N ASP A 131 -15.48 4.69 10.13
CA ASP A 131 -16.74 4.19 9.58
C ASP A 131 -16.72 4.36 8.05
N PRO A 132 -16.88 3.27 7.26
CA PRO A 132 -16.94 3.40 5.81
C PRO A 132 -18.11 4.27 5.33
N ALA A 133 -19.12 4.55 6.16
CA ALA A 133 -20.17 5.53 5.89
C ALA A 133 -19.64 6.98 5.83
N SER A 134 -18.44 7.26 6.37
CA SER A 134 -17.77 8.56 6.24
C SER A 134 -17.13 8.78 4.87
N LEU A 135 -17.13 7.77 4.00
CA LEU A 135 -16.81 7.90 2.59
C LEU A 135 -18.06 8.48 1.91
N ASP A 136 -18.31 9.78 2.10
CA ASP A 136 -19.47 10.49 1.54
C ASP A 136 -19.70 10.08 0.07
N ARG A 137 -20.95 9.65 -0.23
CA ARG A 137 -21.44 9.07 -1.51
C ARG A 137 -20.38 8.97 -2.61
N PHE A 138 -19.77 7.78 -2.69
CA PHE A 138 -19.00 7.34 -3.85
C PHE A 138 -19.67 7.58 -5.20
#